data_AF-A0A1G3BWB1-F1
#
_entry.id   AF-A0A1G3BWB1-F1
#
_cell.length_a   1.000
_cell.length_b   1.000
_cell.length_c   1.000
_cell.angle_alpha   90.00
_cell.angle_beta   90.00
_cell.angle_gamma   90.00
#
_symmetry.space_group_name_H-M   'P 1'
#
loop_
_entity.id
_entity.type
_entity.pdbx_description
1 polymer ?
#
loop_
_entity_poly.entity_id
_entity_poly.type
_entity_poly.pdbx_seq_one_letter_code
_entity_poly.pdbx_strand_id
1 'polypeptide(L)' 'MRLDNGQIEILDSKVAEILRKKTGQERLKMVWDSWTYFNKRLEAYLKNIHPEWTQEEIRKEMARRVLYGAE' A
#
# COMPACT_ATOMS: atom_id res chain seq x y z
N MET A 1 -20.92 5.49 6.01
CA MET A 1 -19.47 5.60 6.25
C MET A 1 -19.05 6.99 5.83
N ARG A 2 -18.72 7.89 6.77
CA ARG A 2 -18.16 9.21 6.43
C ARG A 2 -16.65 9.03 6.29
N LEU A 3 -16.05 9.67 5.30
CA LEU A 3 -14.61 9.60 4.99
C LEU A 3 -14.02 11.02 4.96
N ASP A 4 -14.46 11.86 5.89
CA ASP A 4 -13.99 13.25 6.00
C ASP A 4 -12.86 13.38 7.04
N ASN A 5 -12.13 14.49 6.96
CA ASN A 5 -10.94 14.76 7.78
C ASN A 5 -11.22 14.90 9.29
N GLY A 6 -12.49 14.86 9.71
CA GLY A 6 -12.88 14.94 11.12
C GLY A 6 -12.95 13.58 11.81
N GLN A 7 -12.86 12.47 11.07
CA GLN A 7 -12.97 11.13 11.63
C GLN A 7 -11.59 10.52 11.93
N ILE A 8 -11.27 10.35 13.21
CA ILE A 8 -10.19 9.46 13.63
C ILE A 8 -10.75 8.04 13.60
N GLU A 9 -10.28 7.20 12.69
CA GLU A 9 -10.61 5.77 12.71
C GLU A 9 -9.95 5.12 13.93
N ILE A 10 -10.75 4.89 14.97
CA ILE A 10 -10.33 4.14 16.14
C ILE A 10 -10.49 2.66 15.83
N LEU A 11 -9.38 1.93 15.86
CA LEU A 11 -9.39 0.49 15.71
C LEU A 11 -10.19 -0.15 16.85
N ASP A 12 -11.06 -1.12 16.52
CA ASP A 12 -11.77 -1.92 17.53
C ASP A 12 -10.78 -2.52 18.53
N SER A 13 -11.10 -2.44 19.82
CA SER A 13 -10.20 -2.84 20.91
C SER A 13 -9.80 -4.31 20.83
N LYS A 14 -10.69 -5.20 20.33
CA LYS A 14 -10.39 -6.62 20.13
C LYS A 14 -9.39 -6.80 18.99
N VAL A 15 -9.53 -6.04 17.92
CA VAL A 15 -8.57 -6.09 16.80
C VAL A 15 -7.22 -5.56 17.24
N ALA A 16 -7.19 -4.48 18.02
CA ALA A 16 -5.97 -3.94 18.61
C ALA A 16 -5.26 -4.98 19.50
N GLU A 17 -6.00 -5.73 20.32
CA GLU A 17 -5.44 -6.80 21.14
C GLU A 17 -4.83 -7.93 20.29
N ILE A 18 -5.51 -8.37 19.23
CA ILE A 18 -5.00 -9.38 18.30
C ILE A 18 -3.69 -8.90 17.65
N LEU A 19 -3.63 -7.65 17.19
CA LEU A 19 -2.43 -7.09 16.57
C LEU A 19 -1.27 -6.92 17.55
N ARG A 20 -1.53 -6.68 18.84
CA ARG A 20 -0.51 -6.62 19.89
C ARG A 20 0.12 -7.98 20.17
N LYS A 21 -0.62 -9.08 19.97
CA LYS A 21 -0.14 -10.45 20.18
C LYS A 21 0.72 -11.00 19.03
N LYS A 22 0.78 -10.30 17.89
CA LYS A 22 1.60 -10.69 16.73
C LYS A 22 3.09 -10.64 17.07
N THR A 23 3.82 -11.69 16.71
CA THR A 23 5.29 -11.72 16.78
C THR A 23 5.91 -10.71 15.81
N GLY A 24 7.18 -10.35 16.03
CA GLY A 24 7.91 -9.50 15.09
C GLY A 24 7.91 -10.04 13.65
N GLN A 25 8.06 -11.36 13.49
CA GLN A 25 8.05 -12.02 12.18
C GLN A 25 6.70 -11.91 11.48
N GLU A 26 5.59 -12.11 12.21
CA GLU A 26 4.25 -11.96 11.63
C GLU A 26 3.97 -10.51 11.22
N ARG A 27 4.42 -9.53 12.01
CA ARG A 27 4.29 -8.11 11.66
C ARG A 27 5.05 -7.78 10.39
N LEU A 28 6.29 -8.25 10.26
CA LEU A 28 7.07 -8.09 9.03
C LEU A 28 6.39 -8.76 7.84
N LYS A 29 5.87 -9.98 8.01
CA LYS A 29 5.12 -10.67 6.97
C LYS A 29 3.90 -9.88 6.51
N MET A 30 3.12 -9.33 7.44
CA MET A 30 1.95 -8.50 7.09
C MET A 30 2.34 -7.28 6.24
N VAL A 31 3.40 -6.58 6.62
CA VAL A 31 3.89 -5.42 5.86
C VAL A 31 4.40 -5.85 4.49
N TRP A 32 5.17 -6.95 4.42
CA TRP A 32 5.72 -7.47 3.18
C TRP A 32 4.64 -7.93 2.20
N ASP A 33 3.63 -8.65 2.69
CA ASP A 33 2.49 -9.10 1.88
C ASP A 33 1.70 -7.90 1.36
N SER A 34 1.47 -6.89 2.21
CA SER A 34 0.79 -5.64 1.81
C SER A 34 1.59 -4.87 0.76
N TRP A 35 2.90 -4.75 0.94
CA TRP A 35 3.81 -4.10 -0.01
C TRP A 35 3.82 -4.81 -1.37
N THR A 36 3.90 -6.14 -1.35
CA THR A 36 3.86 -6.96 -2.56
C THR A 36 2.54 -6.79 -3.31
N TYR A 37 1.42 -6.80 -2.57
CA TYR A 37 0.10 -6.59 -3.15
C TYR A 37 -0.04 -5.19 -3.76
N PHE A 38 0.39 -4.15 -3.03
CA PHE A 38 0.36 -2.77 -3.48
C PHE A 38 1.11 -2.59 -4.81
N ASN A 39 2.35 -3.09 -4.91
CA ASN A 39 3.14 -2.97 -6.13
C ASN A 39 2.48 -3.64 -7.33
N LYS A 40 1.97 -4.87 -7.15
CA LYS A 40 1.27 -5.61 -8.22
C LYS A 40 0.03 -4.86 -8.70
N ARG A 41 -0.75 -4.31 -7.77
CA ARG A 41 -1.96 -3.55 -8.09
C ARG A 41 -1.63 -2.24 -8.80
N LEU A 42 -0.61 -1.53 -8.33
CA LEU A 42 -0.19 -0.26 -8.94
C LEU A 42 0.34 -0.48 -10.36
N GLU A 43 1.18 -1.49 -10.57
CA GLU A 43 1.68 -1.83 -11.90
C GLU A 43 0.53 -2.19 -12.85
N ALA A 44 -0.38 -3.07 -12.42
CA ALA A 44 -1.54 -3.46 -13.22
C ALA A 44 -2.47 -2.28 -13.54
N TYR A 45 -2.69 -1.39 -12.57
CA TYR A 45 -3.44 -0.16 -12.77
C TYR A 45 -2.78 0.73 -13.83
N LEU A 46 -1.48 1.00 -13.70
CA LEU A 46 -0.75 1.85 -14.64
C LEU A 46 -0.75 1.27 -16.06
N LYS A 47 -0.53 -0.04 -16.20
CA LYS A 47 -0.63 -0.73 -17.50
C LYS A 47 -2.01 -0.64 -18.13
N ASN A 48 -3.06 -0.59 -17.31
CA ASN A 48 -4.43 -0.49 -17.80
C ASN A 48 -4.77 0.93 -18.30
N ILE A 49 -4.30 1.97 -17.60
CA ILE A 49 -4.59 3.37 -17.97
C ILE A 49 -3.59 3.97 -18.97
N HIS A 50 -2.41 3.35 -19.10
CA HIS A 50 -1.33 3.74 -20.03
C HIS A 50 -0.80 2.50 -20.78
N PRO A 51 -1.62 1.89 -21.67
CA PRO A 51 -1.20 0.70 -22.43
C PRO A 51 -0.02 0.96 -23.38
N GLU A 52 0.24 2.22 -23.72
CA GLU A 52 1.35 2.67 -24.57
C GLU A 52 2.69 2.75 -23.83
N TRP A 53 2.68 2.76 -22.49
CA TRP A 53 3.90 2.90 -21.71
C TRP A 53 4.74 1.63 -21.72
N THR A 54 6.04 1.85 -21.84
CA THR A 54 7.05 0.82 -21.63
C THR A 54 7.14 0.43 -20.15
N GLN A 55 7.70 -0.75 -19.89
CA GLN A 55 7.96 -1.19 -18.51
C GLN A 55 8.90 -0.25 -17.74
N GLU A 56 9.74 0.51 -18.44
CA GLU A 56 10.61 1.50 -17.81
C GLU A 56 9.81 2.73 -17.33
N GLU A 57 8.90 3.25 -18.15
CA GLU A 57 8.03 4.37 -17.79
C GLU A 57 7.11 4.00 -16.62
N ILE A 58 6.56 2.79 -16.62
CA ILE A 58 5.78 2.26 -15.49
C ILE A 58 6.62 2.24 -14.21
N ARG A 59 7.85 1.72 -14.25
CA ARG A 59 8.73 1.67 -13.07
C ARG A 59 9.06 3.07 -12.54
N LYS A 60 9.34 4.04 -13.42
CA LYS A 60 9.60 5.43 -13.03
C LYS A 60 8.40 6.05 -12.34
N GLU A 61 7.20 5.86 -12.88
CA GLU A 61 5.97 6.39 -12.27
C GLU A 61 5.67 5.71 -10.93
N MET A 62 5.90 4.39 -10.82
CA MET A 62 5.78 3.68 -9.54
C MET A 62 6.74 4.25 -8.49
N ALA A 63 8.02 4.45 -8.84
CA ALA A 63 9.01 5.04 -7.95
C ALA A 63 8.58 6.44 -7.50
N ARG A 64 8.14 7.29 -8.45
CA ARG A 64 7.62 8.62 -8.15
C ARG A 64 6.48 8.61 -7.14
N ARG A 65 5.53 7.67 -7.25
CA ARG A 65 4.39 7.56 -6.31
C ARG A 65 4.79 7.04 -4.94
N VAL A 66 5.67 6.04 -4.91
CA VAL A 66 6.11 5.39 -3.66
C VAL A 66 6.98 6.32 -2.83
N LEU A 67 7.87 7.07 -3.48
CA LEU A 67 8.82 7.95 -2.83
C LEU A 67 8.25 9.35 -2.57
N TYR A 68 6.94 9.55 -2.74
CA TYR A 68 6.31 10.87 -2.68
C TYR A 68 6.97 11.92 -3.60
N GLY A 69 7.57 11.48 -4.71
CA GLY A 69 8.30 12.33 -5.65
C GLY A 69 9.73 12.66 -5.22
N ALA A 70 10.32 11.99 -4.23
CA ALA A 70 11.76 12.08 -4.00
C ALA A 70 12.51 11.42 -5.15
N GLU A 71 13.36 12.20 -5.82
CA GLU A 71 14.29 11.77 -6.88
C GLU A 71 15.48 10.98 -6.31
#